data_AF-A0A674J0J2-F1
#
_entry.id   AF-A0A674J0J2-F1
#
_cell.length_a   1.000
_cell.length_b   1.000
_cell.length_c   1.000
_cell.angle_alpha   90.00
_cell.angle_beta   90.00
_cell.angle_gamma   90.00
#
_symmetry.space_group_name_H-M   'P 1'
#
loop_
_entity.id
_entity.type
_entity.pdbx_description
1 polymer ?
#
loop_
_entity_poly.entity_id
_entity_poly.type
_entity_poly.pdbx_seq_one_letter_code
_entity_poly.pdbx_strand_id
1 'polypeptide(L)'
;MGGVMEECFGGLVAGRCYRNGSCSEPAYSLQERGSNPPPPPRFPLQSCGVMVRAPWVGRMGVHTPTRREEHGQLWGEPEGRMSGLSGLRVTGTASPQAKGKLQGSIDGYVREKIQLAAEAISKYAFEKISDGDVILVYGCSSLVNRTLCDAHDNGRAFRVIVVDSRPRLEGRDTLRRLVREGIRCTYVMITAISYVLPEVSKVLLGAHALLANGSVMSRVGTSQIALVSKAYNVPVLVCCETYKFCERVQTDSFVSNELDDPDDLIVPGKGGAQLRGWKENSSLRLLNLVYDVTPPELVDLVITDLGMIPCTSVPVVLRVKNVEQ
;
A
#
# COMPACT_ATOMS: atom_id res chain seq x y z
N MET A 1 35.71 49.35 14.04
CA MET A 1 34.45 50.13 13.93
C MET A 1 33.69 49.54 12.75
N GLY A 2 32.60 48.78 12.85
CA GLY A 2 31.51 48.75 13.82
C GLY A 2 30.19 48.97 13.05
N GLY A 3 29.20 48.08 13.19
CA GLY A 3 27.83 48.20 12.66
C GLY A 3 27.48 47.09 11.65
N VAL A 4 26.76 45.99 11.97
CA VAL A 4 25.39 45.82 12.52
C VAL A 4 24.36 46.35 11.50
N MET A 5 23.73 45.48 10.70
CA MET A 5 22.46 44.75 10.94
C MET A 5 21.25 45.69 10.90
N GLU A 6 20.36 45.51 9.92
CA GLU A 6 18.94 45.81 10.09
C GLU A 6 18.08 44.93 9.15
N GLU A 7 17.23 44.13 9.78
CA GLU A 7 16.07 43.46 9.20
C GLU A 7 14.96 44.48 8.90
N CYS A 8 14.08 44.17 7.94
CA CYS A 8 12.70 44.61 8.04
C CYS A 8 11.73 43.56 7.48
N PHE A 9 10.82 43.20 8.38
CA PHE A 9 9.69 42.29 8.29
C PHE A 9 8.64 42.69 7.25
N GLY A 10 7.95 41.67 6.72
CA GLY A 10 6.48 41.55 6.82
C GLY A 10 5.62 42.31 5.80
N GLY A 11 4.73 41.57 5.11
CA GLY A 11 3.67 42.19 4.32
C GLY A 11 2.77 41.22 3.57
N LEU A 12 1.90 40.52 4.31
CA LEU A 12 0.69 39.87 3.80
C LEU A 12 -0.17 40.88 3.01
N VAL A 13 -0.64 40.55 1.80
CA VAL A 13 -1.86 41.14 1.24
C VAL A 13 -2.71 40.05 0.59
N ALA A 14 -3.98 40.05 1.01
CA ALA A 14 -5.04 39.13 0.70
C ALA A 14 -5.57 39.25 -0.73
N GLY A 15 -6.35 38.24 -1.13
CA GLY A 15 -6.76 38.00 -2.50
C GLY A 15 -7.81 38.95 -3.06
N ARG A 16 -8.05 38.80 -4.37
CA ARG A 16 -9.32 39.12 -5.02
C ARG A 16 -9.66 38.07 -6.07
N CYS A 17 -10.85 37.51 -5.91
CA CYS A 17 -11.60 36.83 -6.96
C CYS A 17 -11.88 37.81 -8.11
N TYR A 18 -11.77 37.35 -9.35
CA TYR A 18 -12.49 37.95 -10.48
C TYR A 18 -13.24 36.85 -11.24
N ARG A 19 -14.58 36.99 -11.24
CA ARG A 19 -15.52 36.31 -12.13
C ARG A 19 -15.76 37.20 -13.35
N ASN A 20 -15.86 36.54 -14.50
CA ASN A 20 -16.57 36.91 -15.73
C ASN A 20 -16.21 38.23 -16.44
N GLY A 21 -15.73 38.11 -17.69
CA GLY A 21 -15.74 39.21 -18.65
C GLY A 21 -14.83 38.97 -19.86
N SER A 22 -15.42 38.39 -20.91
CA SER A 22 -15.09 38.55 -22.34
C SER A 22 -13.63 38.76 -22.76
N CYS A 23 -13.05 37.71 -23.37
CA CYS A 23 -11.87 37.81 -24.22
C CYS A 23 -12.12 38.74 -25.42
N SER A 24 -11.29 39.76 -25.54
CA SER A 24 -10.99 40.42 -26.81
C SER A 24 -9.47 40.60 -26.87
N GLU A 25 -8.85 39.95 -27.86
CA GLU A 25 -7.41 40.00 -28.10
C GLU A 25 -7.03 41.37 -28.69
N PRO A 26 -5.94 42.01 -28.24
CA PRO A 26 -5.23 42.97 -29.05
C PRO A 26 -4.07 42.28 -29.77
N ALA A 27 -4.12 42.35 -31.10
CA ALA A 27 -3.03 41.97 -31.99
C ALA A 27 -1.77 42.80 -31.69
N TYR A 28 -0.64 42.12 -31.43
CA TYR A 28 0.68 42.72 -31.44
C TYR A 28 1.53 42.07 -32.53
N SER A 29 1.84 42.87 -33.54
CA SER A 29 2.86 42.63 -34.56
C SER A 29 4.25 42.73 -33.94
N LEU A 30 5.03 41.65 -33.97
CA LEU A 30 6.47 41.66 -33.66
C LEU A 30 7.25 40.87 -34.72
N GLN A 31 7.67 41.64 -35.73
CA GLN A 31 9.00 41.70 -36.33
C GLN A 31 9.93 40.49 -36.13
N GLU A 32 10.22 39.83 -37.25
CA GLU A 32 11.23 38.78 -37.39
C GLU A 32 12.62 39.23 -36.92
N ARG A 33 13.22 38.46 -36.02
CA ARG A 33 14.68 38.30 -35.93
C ARG A 33 14.98 36.81 -35.81
N GLY A 34 15.66 36.30 -36.82
CA GLY A 34 16.08 34.92 -36.90
C GLY A 34 17.19 34.57 -35.92
N SER A 35 17.02 33.42 -35.29
CA SER A 35 18.09 32.52 -34.87
C SER A 35 17.43 31.23 -34.36
N ASN A 36 17.42 30.18 -35.19
CA ASN A 36 16.93 28.85 -34.82
C ASN A 36 17.80 28.26 -33.69
N PRO A 37 17.21 27.64 -32.65
CA PRO A 37 17.97 26.84 -31.69
C PRO A 37 18.45 25.52 -32.34
N PRO A 38 19.63 25.00 -31.96
CA PRO A 38 20.17 23.76 -32.53
C PRO A 38 19.35 22.53 -32.09
N PRO A 39 19.27 21.47 -32.92
CA PRO A 39 18.57 20.24 -32.56
C PRO A 39 19.32 19.45 -31.47
N PRO A 40 18.62 18.64 -30.65
CA PRO A 40 19.24 17.81 -29.63
C PRO A 40 20.12 16.70 -30.25
N PRO A 41 21.15 16.22 -29.55
CA PRO A 41 22.09 15.23 -30.07
C PRO A 41 21.41 13.87 -30.31
N ARG A 42 21.68 13.29 -31.49
CA ARG A 42 21.27 11.94 -31.87
C ARG A 42 22.15 10.91 -31.18
N PHE A 43 21.59 10.09 -30.31
CA PHE A 43 22.25 8.88 -29.81
C PHE A 43 22.19 7.76 -30.86
N PRO A 44 23.29 6.98 -31.05
CA PRO A 44 23.29 5.86 -31.98
C PRO A 44 22.43 4.71 -31.45
N LEU A 45 21.50 4.24 -32.29
CA LEU A 45 20.76 2.99 -32.13
C LEU A 45 21.75 1.82 -32.21
N GLN A 46 22.07 1.20 -31.07
CA GLN A 46 22.68 -0.12 -31.03
C GLN A 46 21.59 -1.18 -30.78
N SER A 47 21.43 -2.02 -31.81
CA SER A 47 20.74 -3.31 -31.89
C SER A 47 19.96 -3.80 -30.65
N CYS A 48 18.63 -3.71 -30.72
CA CYS A 48 17.77 -4.64 -29.98
C CYS A 48 18.04 -6.06 -30.49
N GLY A 49 18.49 -6.93 -29.59
CA GLY A 49 18.52 -8.36 -29.81
C GLY A 49 17.11 -8.87 -30.12
N VAL A 50 17.02 -9.66 -31.19
CA VAL A 50 15.81 -10.36 -31.63
C VAL A 50 15.34 -11.28 -30.50
N MET A 51 14.23 -10.93 -29.84
CA MET A 51 13.56 -11.85 -28.93
C MET A 51 12.73 -12.83 -29.76
N VAL A 52 13.19 -14.08 -29.79
CA VAL A 52 12.52 -15.19 -30.46
C VAL A 52 11.13 -15.39 -29.85
N ARG A 53 10.10 -15.35 -30.70
CA ARG A 53 8.71 -15.71 -30.37
C ARG A 53 8.66 -17.14 -29.83
N ALA A 54 8.19 -17.32 -28.61
CA ALA A 54 7.70 -18.62 -28.15
C ALA A 54 6.28 -18.88 -28.73
N PRO A 55 5.96 -20.07 -29.27
CA PRO A 55 4.64 -20.37 -29.79
C PRO A 55 3.62 -20.53 -28.65
N TRP A 56 2.49 -19.84 -28.78
CA TRP A 56 1.26 -20.14 -28.06
C TRP A 56 0.71 -21.48 -28.55
N VAL A 57 0.63 -22.49 -27.68
CA VAL A 57 -0.12 -23.73 -27.94
C VAL A 57 -1.57 -23.54 -27.51
N GLY A 58 -2.46 -23.87 -28.44
CA GLY A 58 -3.89 -23.58 -28.38
C GLY A 58 -4.69 -24.32 -27.31
N ARG A 59 -5.82 -23.69 -26.96
CA ARG A 59 -6.90 -24.18 -26.10
C ARG A 59 -7.49 -25.50 -26.60
N MET A 60 -7.77 -26.42 -25.67
CA MET A 60 -8.98 -27.25 -25.74
C MET A 60 -10.05 -26.62 -24.83
N GLY A 61 -11.23 -26.43 -25.40
CA GLY A 61 -12.37 -25.80 -24.73
C GLY A 61 -13.06 -26.73 -23.75
N VAL A 62 -13.57 -26.16 -22.66
CA VAL A 62 -14.57 -26.80 -21.81
C VAL A 62 -15.82 -25.94 -21.87
N HIS A 63 -16.86 -26.49 -22.48
CA HIS A 63 -18.23 -25.98 -22.46
C HIS A 63 -18.77 -26.04 -21.02
N THR A 64 -19.26 -24.91 -20.50
CA THR A 64 -20.14 -24.88 -19.33
C THR A 64 -21.57 -24.63 -19.79
N PRO A 65 -22.53 -25.54 -19.57
CA PRO A 65 -23.93 -25.23 -19.79
C PRO A 65 -24.56 -24.64 -18.51
N THR A 66 -25.20 -23.49 -18.68
CA THR A 66 -26.23 -22.94 -17.79
C THR A 66 -27.44 -23.87 -17.73
N ARG A 67 -27.98 -24.16 -16.52
CA ARG A 67 -29.39 -24.57 -16.39
C ARG A 67 -30.01 -24.16 -15.05
N ARG A 68 -31.22 -23.61 -15.19
CA ARG A 68 -32.22 -23.22 -14.19
C ARG A 68 -32.61 -24.37 -13.25
N GLU A 69 -33.11 -23.94 -12.09
CA GLU A 69 -33.91 -24.66 -11.09
C GLU A 69 -34.99 -25.56 -11.73
N GLU A 70 -35.08 -26.82 -11.28
CA GLU A 70 -36.33 -27.56 -11.12
C GLU A 70 -36.22 -28.57 -9.96
N HIS A 71 -37.38 -28.80 -9.35
CA HIS A 71 -37.66 -29.47 -8.08
C HIS A 71 -37.30 -30.97 -7.99
N GLY A 72 -37.14 -31.43 -6.74
CA GLY A 72 -37.92 -32.57 -6.24
C GLY A 72 -37.20 -33.92 -6.12
N GLN A 73 -37.11 -34.39 -4.87
CA GLN A 73 -37.21 -35.79 -4.44
C GLN A 73 -36.34 -36.84 -5.15
N LEU A 74 -35.39 -37.43 -4.43
CA LEU A 74 -35.10 -38.89 -4.41
C LEU A 74 -33.85 -39.15 -3.55
N TRP A 75 -34.04 -39.43 -2.27
CA TRP A 75 -33.06 -40.17 -1.46
C TRP A 75 -33.74 -41.44 -0.96
N GLY A 76 -33.58 -42.51 -1.73
CA GLY A 76 -33.78 -43.88 -1.26
C GLY A 76 -32.42 -44.47 -0.93
N GLU A 77 -32.25 -44.98 0.29
CA GLU A 77 -31.08 -45.75 0.69
C GLU A 77 -31.02 -47.08 -0.08
N PRO A 78 -29.82 -47.58 -0.44
CA PRO A 78 -29.61 -48.99 -0.65
C PRO A 78 -28.83 -49.58 0.52
N GLU A 79 -29.50 -50.43 1.31
CA GLU A 79 -28.86 -51.45 2.13
C GLU A 79 -28.15 -52.47 1.23
N GLY A 80 -26.83 -52.58 1.36
CA GLY A 80 -26.03 -53.57 0.64
C GLY A 80 -24.73 -53.85 1.38
N ARG A 81 -24.70 -54.97 2.13
CA ARG A 81 -23.52 -55.49 2.83
C ARG A 81 -22.35 -55.71 1.87
N MET A 82 -21.23 -55.05 2.14
CA MET A 82 -19.90 -55.55 1.81
C MET A 82 -19.06 -55.61 3.09
N SER A 83 -19.05 -56.80 3.68
CA SER A 83 -18.10 -57.22 4.71
C SER A 83 -16.74 -57.45 4.07
N GLY A 84 -15.73 -56.73 4.54
CA GLY A 84 -14.33 -56.99 4.18
C GLY A 84 -13.59 -55.73 3.78
N LEU A 85 -13.38 -54.82 4.74
CA LEU A 85 -12.29 -53.83 4.85
C LEU A 85 -12.46 -53.11 6.21
N SER A 86 -12.62 -53.88 7.29
CA SER A 86 -12.64 -53.38 8.66
C SER A 86 -11.20 -53.18 9.14
N GLY A 87 -10.50 -52.21 8.57
CA GLY A 87 -9.07 -52.04 8.84
C GLY A 87 -8.52 -50.65 8.56
N LEU A 88 -9.35 -49.63 8.39
CA LEU A 88 -8.92 -48.23 8.54
C LEU A 88 -10.16 -47.34 8.74
N ARG A 89 -10.78 -47.42 9.91
CA ARG A 89 -11.63 -46.32 10.36
C ARG A 89 -10.70 -45.16 10.69
N VAL A 90 -10.88 -44.01 10.03
CA VAL A 90 -10.34 -42.74 10.51
C VAL A 90 -11.02 -42.43 11.84
N THR A 91 -10.49 -42.97 12.93
CA THR A 91 -10.85 -42.55 14.29
C THR A 91 -10.09 -41.27 14.58
N GLY A 92 -10.50 -40.19 13.93
CA GLY A 92 -9.87 -38.88 14.02
C GLY A 92 -10.77 -37.83 14.66
N THR A 93 -11.59 -38.19 15.65
CA THR A 93 -12.22 -37.15 16.48
C THR A 93 -11.13 -36.54 17.35
N ALA A 94 -10.59 -35.38 16.94
CA ALA A 94 -9.68 -34.62 17.78
C ALA A 94 -10.30 -34.49 19.18
N SER A 95 -9.61 -35.03 20.19
CA SER A 95 -10.11 -35.08 21.56
C SER A 95 -10.44 -33.64 22.01
N PRO A 96 -11.49 -33.41 22.80
CA PRO A 96 -11.82 -32.09 23.34
C PRO A 96 -10.61 -31.42 24.03
N GLN A 97 -9.74 -32.24 24.63
CA GLN A 97 -8.48 -31.82 25.21
C GLN A 97 -7.47 -31.27 24.17
N ALA A 98 -7.35 -31.91 23.00
CA ALA A 98 -6.49 -31.41 21.92
C ALA A 98 -7.01 -30.08 21.35
N LYS A 99 -8.34 -29.93 21.23
CA LYS A 99 -8.96 -28.66 20.82
C LYS A 99 -8.68 -27.54 21.82
N GLY A 100 -8.82 -27.81 23.12
CA GLY A 100 -8.50 -26.84 24.17
C GLY A 100 -7.03 -26.41 24.17
N LYS A 101 -6.11 -27.34 23.97
CA LYS A 101 -4.67 -27.02 23.82
C LYS A 101 -4.42 -26.12 22.60
N LEU A 102 -5.00 -26.46 21.45
CA LEU A 102 -4.85 -25.67 20.22
C LEU A 102 -5.41 -24.24 20.40
N GLN A 103 -6.58 -24.11 21.03
CA GLN A 103 -7.18 -22.81 21.35
C GLN A 103 -6.24 -21.98 22.23
N GLY A 104 -5.69 -22.56 23.30
CA GLY A 104 -4.71 -21.88 24.15
C GLY A 104 -3.45 -21.44 23.39
N SER A 105 -2.94 -22.26 22.46
CA SER A 105 -1.81 -21.88 21.60
C SER A 105 -2.15 -20.75 20.63
N ILE A 106 -3.35 -20.76 20.04
CA ILE A 106 -3.81 -19.68 19.15
C ILE A 106 -3.95 -18.38 19.93
N ASP A 107 -4.57 -18.41 21.11
CA ASP A 107 -4.75 -17.23 21.96
C ASP A 107 -3.40 -16.68 22.45
N GLY A 108 -2.47 -17.55 22.81
CA GLY A 108 -1.08 -17.18 23.13
C GLY A 108 -0.39 -16.50 21.95
N TYR A 109 -0.49 -17.07 20.75
CA TYR A 109 0.09 -16.51 19.54
C TYR A 109 -0.48 -15.12 19.22
N VAL A 110 -1.80 -14.95 19.26
CA VAL A 110 -2.46 -13.66 19.00
C VAL A 110 -2.03 -12.61 20.03
N ARG A 111 -1.99 -12.96 21.32
CA ARG A 111 -1.59 -12.03 22.37
C ARG A 111 -0.14 -11.58 22.20
N GLU A 112 0.79 -12.52 22.04
CA GLU A 112 2.22 -12.22 22.00
C GLU A 112 2.65 -11.62 20.67
N LYS A 113 2.29 -12.25 19.55
CA LYS A 113 2.81 -11.88 18.22
C LYS A 113 2.05 -10.72 17.57
N ILE A 114 0.84 -10.41 18.01
CA ILE A 114 0.03 -9.33 17.43
C ILE A 114 -0.17 -8.20 18.44
N GLN A 115 -0.75 -8.47 19.61
CA GLN A 115 -1.15 -7.41 20.55
C GLN A 115 0.05 -6.75 21.24
N LEU A 116 0.91 -7.55 21.89
CA LEU A 116 2.12 -7.05 22.57
C LEU A 116 3.14 -6.51 21.58
N ALA A 117 3.25 -7.13 20.41
CA ALA A 117 4.09 -6.64 19.32
C ALA A 117 3.67 -5.23 18.86
N ALA A 118 2.36 -5.00 18.67
CA ALA A 118 1.85 -3.69 18.30
C ALA A 118 2.13 -2.62 19.37
N GLU A 119 2.07 -2.98 20.66
CA GLU A 119 2.42 -2.08 21.77
C GLU A 119 3.90 -1.72 21.79
N ALA A 120 4.77 -2.71 21.56
CA ALA A 120 6.21 -2.48 21.46
C ALA A 120 6.55 -1.55 20.28
N ILE A 121 5.98 -1.80 19.10
CA ILE A 121 6.17 -0.95 17.92
C ILE A 121 5.67 0.47 18.18
N SER A 122 4.52 0.62 18.83
CA SER A 122 3.98 1.93 19.18
C SER A 122 4.94 2.73 20.06
N LYS A 123 5.52 2.09 21.09
CA LYS A 123 6.53 2.71 21.96
C LYS A 123 7.79 3.12 21.20
N TYR A 124 8.33 2.26 20.34
CA TYR A 124 9.51 2.62 19.55
C TYR A 124 9.21 3.74 18.55
N ALA A 125 8.05 3.71 17.88
CA ALA A 125 7.68 4.75 16.95
C ALA A 125 7.43 6.11 17.65
N PHE A 126 6.92 6.10 18.89
CA PHE A 126 6.78 7.30 19.72
C PHE A 126 8.12 8.03 19.94
N GLU A 127 9.23 7.31 20.11
CA GLU A 127 10.56 7.91 20.25
C GLU A 127 11.03 8.66 19.00
N LYS A 128 10.47 8.34 17.82
CA LYS A 128 10.79 8.99 16.54
C LYS A 128 9.86 10.14 16.20
N ILE A 129 8.70 10.22 16.84
CA ILE A 129 7.74 11.32 16.66
C ILE A 129 8.11 12.45 17.60
N SER A 130 8.38 13.62 17.03
CA SER A 130 8.75 14.86 17.73
C SER A 130 7.62 15.88 17.66
N ASP A 131 7.61 16.81 18.60
CA ASP A 131 6.64 17.91 18.60
C ASP A 131 6.88 18.84 17.40
N GLY A 132 5.79 19.22 16.73
CA GLY A 132 5.80 19.99 15.48
C GLY A 132 5.87 19.14 14.21
N ASP A 133 5.93 17.80 14.32
CA ASP A 133 6.03 16.94 13.14
C ASP A 133 4.80 16.99 12.23
N VAL A 134 5.05 16.78 10.95
CA VAL A 134 4.04 16.58 9.91
C VAL A 134 4.24 15.18 9.36
N ILE A 135 3.36 14.26 9.77
CA ILE A 135 3.49 12.84 9.45
C ILE A 135 2.60 12.51 8.26
N LEU A 136 3.18 11.93 7.21
CA LEU A 136 2.42 11.42 6.07
C LEU A 136 2.12 9.93 6.28
N VAL A 137 0.86 9.53 6.06
CA VAL A 137 0.42 8.13 6.09
C VAL A 137 -0.31 7.76 4.80
N TYR A 138 -0.31 6.48 4.47
CA TYR A 138 -0.93 5.95 3.27
C TYR A 138 -1.88 4.79 3.54
N GLY A 139 -3.08 4.84 2.95
CA GLY A 139 -4.08 3.78 3.05
C GLY A 139 -4.62 3.57 4.47
N CYS A 140 -4.98 2.33 4.80
CA CYS A 140 -5.49 1.95 6.11
C CYS A 140 -4.60 0.89 6.77
N SER A 141 -3.83 1.32 7.77
CA SER A 141 -3.02 0.44 8.60
C SER A 141 -3.45 0.57 10.06
N SER A 142 -3.90 -0.52 10.66
CA SER A 142 -4.30 -0.57 12.07
C SER A 142 -3.15 -0.24 13.01
N LEU A 143 -1.94 -0.73 12.69
CA LEU A 143 -0.73 -0.49 13.48
C LEU A 143 -0.33 0.98 13.44
N VAL A 144 -0.29 1.59 12.25
CA VAL A 144 0.04 3.02 12.09
C VAL A 144 -1.00 3.89 12.79
N ASN A 145 -2.29 3.57 12.65
CA ASN A 145 -3.36 4.27 13.36
C ASN A 145 -3.17 4.19 14.87
N ARG A 146 -2.92 2.99 15.41
CA ARG A 146 -2.65 2.80 16.84
C ARG A 146 -1.45 3.63 17.30
N THR A 147 -0.34 3.58 16.57
CA THR A 147 0.86 4.35 16.88
C THR A 147 0.61 5.85 16.94
N LEU A 148 -0.17 6.39 16.00
CA LEU A 148 -0.51 7.82 15.99
C LEU A 148 -1.46 8.20 17.12
N CYS A 149 -2.48 7.37 17.40
CA CYS A 149 -3.38 7.56 18.54
C CYS A 149 -2.59 7.55 19.86
N ASP A 150 -1.78 6.50 20.08
CA ASP A 150 -0.96 6.37 21.28
C ASP A 150 0.01 7.57 21.43
N ALA A 151 0.60 8.05 20.33
CA ALA A 151 1.49 9.21 20.38
C ALA A 151 0.77 10.50 20.77
N HIS A 152 -0.46 10.69 20.27
CA HIS A 152 -1.30 11.82 20.62
C HIS A 152 -1.76 11.75 22.09
N ASP A 153 -2.17 10.57 22.56
CA ASP A 153 -2.60 10.34 23.95
C ASP A 153 -1.47 10.57 24.96
N ASN A 154 -0.23 10.30 24.55
CA ASN A 154 0.98 10.61 25.32
C ASN A 154 1.44 12.08 25.19
N GLY A 155 0.62 12.96 24.58
CA GLY A 155 0.80 14.41 24.59
C GLY A 155 1.70 14.98 23.47
N ARG A 156 2.01 14.21 22.42
CA ARG A 156 2.79 14.74 21.28
C ARG A 156 1.94 15.66 20.40
N ALA A 157 2.49 16.84 20.10
CA ALA A 157 1.84 17.80 19.23
C ALA A 157 2.30 17.64 17.78
N PHE A 158 1.50 16.98 16.93
CA PHE A 158 1.80 16.81 15.50
C PHE A 158 0.54 16.98 14.64
N ARG A 159 0.71 16.97 13.32
CA ARG A 159 -0.41 16.86 12.36
C ARG A 159 -0.15 15.74 11.37
N VAL A 160 -1.22 15.18 10.80
CA VAL A 160 -1.14 14.04 9.89
C VAL A 160 -1.67 14.40 8.50
N ILE A 161 -0.95 14.02 7.46
CA ILE A 161 -1.40 14.07 6.07
C ILE A 161 -1.75 12.64 5.64
N VAL A 162 -3.03 12.39 5.42
CA VAL A 162 -3.55 11.10 4.97
C VAL A 162 -3.61 11.10 3.45
N VAL A 163 -2.78 10.27 2.84
CA VAL A 163 -2.77 10.03 1.40
C VAL A 163 -3.64 8.83 1.08
N ASP A 164 -4.48 8.96 0.06
CA ASP A 164 -5.42 7.92 -0.36
C ASP A 164 -5.36 7.65 -1.87
N SER A 165 -5.82 6.47 -2.26
CA SER A 165 -5.80 6.01 -3.64
C SER A 165 -7.08 5.28 -4.04
N ARG A 166 -7.37 5.32 -5.34
CA ARG A 166 -8.47 4.55 -5.94
C ARG A 166 -8.03 3.08 -6.07
N PRO A 167 -8.99 2.12 -6.07
CA PRO A 167 -10.43 2.32 -6.04
C PRO A 167 -11.07 2.33 -4.65
N ARG A 168 -10.50 1.60 -3.68
CA ARG A 168 -11.12 1.34 -2.37
C ARG A 168 -11.19 2.55 -1.44
N LEU A 169 -10.32 3.55 -1.61
CA LEU A 169 -10.29 4.78 -0.79
C LEU A 169 -10.24 4.51 0.72
N GLU A 170 -9.34 3.61 1.10
CA GLU A 170 -9.19 3.11 2.48
C GLU A 170 -8.65 4.18 3.42
N GLY A 171 -7.93 5.19 2.90
CA GLY A 171 -7.45 6.31 3.69
C GLY A 171 -8.58 7.08 4.39
N ARG A 172 -9.82 7.01 3.88
CA ARG A 172 -11.00 7.58 4.54
C ARG A 172 -11.26 6.97 5.91
N ASP A 173 -10.97 5.69 6.09
CA ASP A 173 -11.16 5.01 7.38
C ASP A 173 -10.11 5.46 8.39
N THR A 174 -8.84 5.56 7.96
CA THR A 174 -7.75 6.18 8.75
C THR A 174 -8.11 7.60 9.16
N LEU A 175 -8.56 8.43 8.21
CA LEU A 175 -8.97 9.82 8.48
C LEU A 175 -10.09 9.88 9.52
N ARG A 176 -11.14 9.05 9.39
CA ARG A 176 -12.24 9.03 10.36
C ARG A 176 -11.79 8.62 11.76
N ARG A 177 -10.82 7.71 11.89
CA ARG A 177 -10.27 7.30 13.19
C ARG A 177 -9.46 8.42 13.83
N LEU A 178 -8.52 9.00 13.09
CA LEU A 178 -7.64 10.05 13.61
C LEU A 178 -8.42 11.33 14.00
N VAL A 179 -9.42 11.71 13.21
CA VAL A 179 -10.26 12.88 13.51
C VAL A 179 -11.10 12.66 14.77
N ARG A 180 -11.55 11.44 15.06
CA ARG A 180 -12.29 11.13 16.30
C ARG A 180 -11.44 11.32 17.55
N GLU A 181 -10.15 11.02 17.47
CA GLU A 181 -9.19 11.26 18.56
C GLU A 181 -8.75 12.73 18.67
N GLY A 182 -9.23 13.63 17.80
CA GLY A 182 -8.90 15.05 17.83
C GLY A 182 -7.57 15.42 17.15
N ILE A 183 -6.95 14.49 16.43
CA ILE A 183 -5.69 14.73 15.70
C ILE A 183 -5.97 15.62 14.48
N ARG A 184 -5.13 16.65 14.27
CA ARG A 184 -5.23 17.52 13.08
C ARG A 184 -4.83 16.75 11.82
N CYS A 185 -5.79 16.52 10.93
CA CYS A 185 -5.58 15.77 9.69
C CYS A 185 -5.80 16.61 8.44
N THR A 186 -5.00 16.36 7.40
CA THR A 186 -5.22 16.80 6.02
C THR A 186 -5.41 15.57 5.15
N TYR A 187 -6.33 15.60 4.18
CA TYR A 187 -6.61 14.47 3.30
C TYR A 187 -6.31 14.83 1.85
N VAL A 188 -5.49 14.01 1.18
CA VAL A 188 -5.07 14.21 -0.21
C VAL A 188 -5.07 12.90 -0.98
N MET A 189 -5.17 13.00 -2.30
CA MET A 189 -5.00 11.85 -3.19
C MET A 189 -3.52 11.61 -3.49
N ILE A 190 -3.17 10.38 -3.84
CA ILE A 190 -1.81 9.97 -4.26
C ILE A 190 -1.23 10.87 -5.37
N THR A 191 -2.08 11.44 -6.23
CA THR A 191 -1.66 12.37 -7.29
C THR A 191 -1.12 13.71 -6.79
N ALA A 192 -1.42 14.09 -5.54
CA ALA A 192 -0.99 15.35 -4.94
C ALA A 192 0.22 15.19 -4.00
N ILE A 193 0.86 14.02 -3.96
CA ILE A 193 2.00 13.73 -3.08
C ILE A 193 3.13 14.75 -3.26
N SER A 194 3.51 15.04 -4.50
CA SER A 194 4.61 15.97 -4.80
C SER A 194 4.35 17.39 -4.28
N TYR A 195 3.07 17.79 -4.18
CA TYR A 195 2.68 19.10 -3.67
C TYR A 195 2.77 19.16 -2.13
N VAL A 196 2.42 18.07 -1.44
CA VAL A 196 2.38 18.06 0.03
C VAL A 196 3.72 17.69 0.67
N LEU A 197 4.58 16.94 -0.01
CA LEU A 197 5.84 16.45 0.54
C LEU A 197 6.79 17.53 1.08
N PRO A 198 6.91 18.74 0.47
CA PRO A 198 7.72 19.82 1.05
C PRO A 198 7.32 20.23 2.47
N GLU A 199 6.08 19.97 2.88
CA GLU A 199 5.62 20.24 4.24
C GLU A 199 5.78 19.05 5.20
N VAL A 200 6.07 17.86 4.69
CA VAL A 200 6.11 16.60 5.45
C VAL A 200 7.49 16.43 6.08
N SER A 201 7.53 16.11 7.37
CA SER A 201 8.78 15.83 8.08
C SER A 201 9.12 14.35 8.09
N LYS A 202 8.12 13.46 8.15
CA LYS A 202 8.32 12.00 8.22
C LYS A 202 7.20 11.27 7.49
N VAL A 203 7.53 10.15 6.84
CA VAL A 203 6.53 9.24 6.26
C VAL A 203 6.44 7.99 7.12
N LEU A 204 5.22 7.61 7.53
CA LEU A 204 4.94 6.42 8.32
C LEU A 204 4.03 5.47 7.54
N LEU A 205 4.55 4.29 7.22
CA LEU A 205 3.89 3.29 6.39
C LEU A 205 3.68 2.00 7.18
N GLY A 206 2.57 1.32 6.94
CA GLY A 206 2.39 -0.06 7.38
C GLY A 206 2.86 -1.03 6.31
N ALA A 207 3.55 -2.09 6.69
CA ALA A 207 3.85 -3.19 5.78
C ALA A 207 2.80 -4.31 5.88
N HIS A 208 2.50 -4.93 4.74
CA HIS A 208 1.79 -6.20 4.71
C HIS A 208 2.77 -7.36 4.96
N ALA A 209 3.95 -7.31 4.36
CA ALA A 209 5.04 -8.23 4.63
C ALA A 209 6.40 -7.58 4.40
N LEU A 210 7.43 -8.11 5.06
CA LEU A 210 8.83 -7.80 4.79
C LEU A 210 9.54 -9.03 4.23
N LEU A 211 10.16 -8.86 3.07
CA LEU A 211 10.83 -9.94 2.35
C LEU A 211 12.28 -10.13 2.83
N ALA A 212 12.86 -11.31 2.58
CA ALA A 212 14.20 -11.64 3.06
C ALA A 212 15.33 -10.78 2.44
N ASN A 213 15.08 -10.15 1.28
CA ASN A 213 15.99 -9.16 0.68
C ASN A 213 15.82 -7.75 1.26
N GLY A 214 14.93 -7.57 2.23
CA GLY A 214 14.59 -6.27 2.83
C GLY A 214 13.55 -5.46 2.05
N SER A 215 13.03 -5.98 0.93
CA SER A 215 11.95 -5.30 0.21
C SER A 215 10.67 -5.28 1.04
N VAL A 216 9.94 -4.17 0.94
CA VAL A 216 8.70 -3.96 1.67
C VAL A 216 7.51 -4.23 0.76
N MET A 217 6.70 -5.22 1.11
CA MET A 217 5.44 -5.48 0.43
C MET A 217 4.31 -4.77 1.17
N SER A 218 3.65 -3.82 0.51
CA SER A 218 2.50 -3.11 1.07
C SER A 218 1.51 -2.77 -0.04
N ARG A 219 0.51 -1.95 0.26
CA ARG A 219 -0.55 -1.57 -0.69
C ARG A 219 0.06 -0.86 -1.90
N VAL A 220 -0.49 -1.15 -3.07
CA VAL A 220 -0.09 -0.50 -4.33
C VAL A 220 -0.01 1.02 -4.15
N GLY A 221 1.11 1.63 -4.52
CA GLY A 221 1.37 3.06 -4.30
C GLY A 221 2.31 3.36 -3.14
N THR A 222 2.63 2.37 -2.30
CA THR A 222 3.64 2.50 -1.24
C THR A 222 5.02 2.76 -1.84
N SER A 223 5.39 2.03 -2.89
CA SER A 223 6.65 2.21 -3.60
C SER A 223 6.75 3.59 -4.25
N GLN A 224 5.64 4.09 -4.79
CA GLN A 224 5.55 5.44 -5.38
C GLN A 224 5.75 6.51 -4.30
N ILE A 225 5.10 6.38 -3.14
CA ILE A 225 5.29 7.30 -2.01
C ILE A 225 6.73 7.27 -1.55
N ALA A 226 7.32 6.10 -1.35
CA ALA A 226 8.70 5.98 -0.89
C ALA A 226 9.68 6.62 -1.88
N LEU A 227 9.49 6.41 -3.18
CA LEU A 227 10.33 6.98 -4.22
C LEU A 227 10.28 8.51 -4.23
N VAL A 228 9.07 9.10 -4.22
CA VAL A 228 8.93 10.56 -4.23
C VAL A 228 9.45 11.13 -2.90
N SER A 229 9.17 10.49 -1.76
CA SER A 229 9.68 10.93 -0.45
C SER A 229 11.21 10.98 -0.42
N LYS A 230 11.87 9.97 -1.00
CA LYS A 230 13.34 9.96 -1.14
C LYS A 230 13.86 11.13 -1.96
N ALA A 231 13.17 11.49 -3.05
CA ALA A 231 13.55 12.65 -3.87
C ALA A 231 13.42 13.99 -3.13
N TYR A 232 12.51 14.09 -2.15
CA TYR A 232 12.36 15.27 -1.28
C TYR A 232 13.16 15.16 0.03
N ASN A 233 14.01 14.13 0.18
CA ASN A 233 14.79 13.85 1.39
C ASN A 233 13.94 13.69 2.67
N VAL A 234 12.71 13.19 2.52
CA VAL A 234 11.83 12.87 3.65
C VAL A 234 12.04 11.41 4.06
N PRO A 235 12.36 11.13 5.33
CA PRO A 235 12.62 9.77 5.77
C PRO A 235 11.36 8.90 5.75
N VAL A 236 11.51 7.66 5.29
CA VAL A 236 10.43 6.66 5.19
C VAL A 236 10.60 5.61 6.28
N LEU A 237 9.65 5.59 7.21
CA LEU A 237 9.59 4.67 8.34
C LEU A 237 8.48 3.65 8.11
N VAL A 238 8.81 2.36 8.22
CA VAL A 238 7.87 1.26 8.02
C VAL A 238 7.63 0.54 9.35
N CYS A 239 6.38 0.50 9.80
CA CYS A 239 5.96 -0.28 10.94
C CYS A 239 5.53 -1.68 10.48
N CYS A 240 6.17 -2.72 11.03
CA CYS A 240 5.88 -4.11 10.70
C CYS A 240 6.13 -5.02 11.89
N GLU A 241 5.15 -5.85 12.22
CA GLU A 241 5.32 -6.92 13.20
C GLU A 241 6.20 -8.03 12.64
N THR A 242 7.08 -8.59 13.48
CA THR A 242 8.03 -9.62 13.07
C THR A 242 7.39 -10.94 12.61
N TYR A 243 6.09 -11.18 12.83
CA TYR A 243 5.41 -12.37 12.31
C TYR A 243 5.05 -12.24 10.81
N LYS A 244 5.04 -11.02 10.27
CA LYS A 244 4.81 -10.73 8.84
C LYS A 244 6.08 -10.83 7.99
N PHE A 245 7.19 -11.29 8.58
CA PHE A 245 8.44 -11.47 7.87
C PHE A 245 8.34 -12.73 7.01
N CYS A 246 8.88 -12.66 5.81
CA CYS A 246 8.81 -13.72 4.81
C CYS A 246 10.23 -14.12 4.38
N GLU A 247 10.49 -15.43 4.34
CA GLU A 247 11.73 -15.99 3.78
C GLU A 247 11.79 -15.86 2.25
N ARG A 248 10.64 -15.62 1.62
CA ARG A 248 10.53 -15.39 0.17
C ARG A 248 11.24 -14.09 -0.22
N VAL A 249 11.83 -14.12 -1.40
CA VAL A 249 12.44 -12.96 -2.06
C VAL A 249 11.65 -12.67 -3.33
N GLN A 250 11.30 -11.40 -3.51
CA GLN A 250 10.64 -10.91 -4.71
C GLN A 250 11.22 -9.53 -5.02
N THR A 251 11.58 -9.31 -6.27
CA THR A 251 12.20 -8.06 -6.75
C THR A 251 11.22 -7.22 -7.54
N ASP A 252 10.18 -7.83 -8.11
CA ASP A 252 9.19 -7.20 -8.94
C ASP A 252 7.79 -7.28 -8.32
N SER A 253 6.84 -6.47 -8.79
CA SER A 253 5.46 -6.52 -8.28
C SER A 253 4.54 -7.44 -9.11
N PHE A 254 5.10 -8.24 -10.03
CA PHE A 254 4.34 -9.06 -10.98
C PHE A 254 4.32 -10.55 -10.64
N VAL A 255 5.43 -11.12 -10.18
CA VAL A 255 5.56 -12.58 -9.97
C VAL A 255 4.54 -13.13 -8.97
N SER A 256 4.31 -12.41 -7.87
CA SER A 256 3.36 -12.79 -6.83
C SER A 256 2.61 -11.55 -6.36
N ASN A 257 1.35 -11.44 -6.73
CA ASN A 257 0.48 -10.34 -6.34
C ASN A 257 -0.98 -10.81 -6.28
N GLU A 258 -1.80 -10.05 -5.56
CA GLU A 258 -3.24 -10.26 -5.49
C GLU A 258 -3.92 -9.35 -6.53
N LEU A 259 -4.87 -9.93 -7.27
CA LEU A 259 -5.71 -9.22 -8.22
C LEU A 259 -7.06 -8.95 -7.56
N ASP A 260 -7.43 -7.69 -7.52
CA ASP A 260 -8.72 -7.24 -7.02
C ASP A 260 -9.75 -7.16 -8.17
N ASP A 261 -11.01 -6.88 -7.85
CA ASP A 261 -12.06 -6.82 -8.87
C ASP A 261 -11.73 -5.71 -9.91
N PRO A 262 -11.60 -6.05 -11.20
CA PRO A 262 -11.43 -5.05 -12.26
C PRO A 262 -12.61 -4.08 -12.36
N ASP A 263 -13.82 -4.50 -11.98
CA ASP A 263 -15.02 -3.66 -12.05
C ASP A 263 -15.00 -2.53 -11.00
N ASP A 264 -14.17 -2.62 -9.94
CA ASP A 264 -13.99 -1.56 -8.93
C ASP A 264 -13.33 -0.28 -9.49
N LEU A 265 -12.61 -0.41 -10.60
CA LEU A 265 -12.04 0.75 -11.30
C LEU A 265 -13.11 1.58 -12.03
N ILE A 266 -14.31 1.03 -12.19
CA ILE A 266 -15.42 1.68 -12.88
C ILE A 266 -16.05 2.71 -11.94
N VAL A 267 -15.72 3.99 -12.14
CA VAL A 267 -16.29 5.08 -11.35
C VAL A 267 -17.66 5.49 -11.92
N PRO A 268 -18.74 5.48 -11.12
CA PRO A 268 -20.02 6.06 -11.55
C PRO A 268 -19.89 7.60 -11.55
N GLY A 269 -19.61 8.16 -12.73
CA GLY A 269 -19.57 9.62 -12.94
C GLY A 269 -20.90 10.18 -13.45
N LYS A 270 -21.01 11.52 -13.46
CA LYS A 270 -22.19 12.25 -13.98
C LYS A 270 -22.48 11.99 -15.48
N GLY A 271 -21.54 11.42 -16.23
CA GLY A 271 -21.68 11.03 -17.63
C GLY A 271 -21.89 9.53 -17.86
N GLY A 272 -22.25 8.76 -16.82
CA GLY A 272 -22.29 7.31 -16.88
C GLY A 272 -20.93 6.66 -16.62
N ALA A 273 -20.95 5.34 -16.47
CA ALA A 273 -19.75 4.55 -16.22
C ALA A 273 -19.10 4.13 -17.55
N GLN A 274 -18.14 4.93 -18.01
CA GLN A 274 -17.52 4.85 -19.34
C GLN A 274 -16.82 3.51 -19.63
N LEU A 275 -16.41 2.79 -18.58
CA LEU A 275 -15.73 1.50 -18.66
C LEU A 275 -16.69 0.30 -18.54
N ARG A 276 -18.02 0.52 -18.53
CA ARG A 276 -18.98 -0.58 -18.59
C ARG A 276 -18.87 -1.32 -19.92
N GLY A 277 -19.05 -2.64 -19.88
CA GLY A 277 -18.91 -3.49 -21.07
C GLY A 277 -17.46 -3.73 -21.50
N TRP A 278 -16.45 -3.39 -20.68
CA TRP A 278 -15.04 -3.58 -21.03
C TRP A 278 -14.70 -5.04 -21.39
N LYS A 279 -15.44 -6.01 -20.84
CA LYS A 279 -15.29 -7.45 -21.11
C LYS A 279 -15.61 -7.81 -22.58
N GLU A 280 -16.43 -7.01 -23.26
CA GLU A 280 -16.83 -7.23 -24.66
C GLU A 280 -15.76 -6.72 -25.65
N ASN A 281 -14.93 -5.77 -25.22
CA ASN A 281 -13.86 -5.24 -26.07
C ASN A 281 -12.59 -6.09 -25.93
N SER A 282 -12.17 -6.72 -27.03
CA SER A 282 -10.98 -7.57 -27.07
C SER A 282 -9.67 -6.83 -26.80
N SER A 283 -9.64 -5.51 -27.03
CA SER A 283 -8.46 -4.65 -26.87
C SER A 283 -8.39 -3.95 -25.50
N LEU A 284 -9.41 -4.09 -24.65
CA LEU A 284 -9.47 -3.44 -23.34
C LEU A 284 -9.32 -4.44 -22.20
N ARG A 285 -8.44 -4.14 -21.24
CA ARG A 285 -8.29 -4.90 -19.99
C ARG A 285 -8.18 -3.93 -18.82
N LEU A 286 -8.94 -4.21 -17.77
CA LEU A 286 -8.83 -3.53 -16.49
C LEU A 286 -7.96 -4.37 -15.57
N LEU A 287 -7.06 -3.71 -14.84
CA LEU A 287 -6.10 -4.37 -13.95
C LEU A 287 -6.05 -3.58 -12.64
N ASN A 288 -6.39 -4.26 -11.54
CA ASN A 288 -6.39 -3.71 -10.20
C ASN A 288 -5.48 -4.58 -9.33
N LEU A 289 -4.26 -4.10 -9.06
CA LEU A 289 -3.29 -4.80 -8.21
C LEU A 289 -3.44 -4.33 -6.77
N VAL A 290 -3.34 -5.25 -5.81
CA VAL A 290 -3.49 -4.90 -4.38
C VAL A 290 -2.17 -4.45 -3.76
N TYR A 291 -1.07 -5.12 -4.09
CA TYR A 291 0.24 -4.90 -3.46
C TYR A 291 1.29 -4.38 -4.43
N ASP A 292 2.31 -3.74 -3.89
CA ASP A 292 3.56 -3.46 -4.57
C ASP A 292 4.77 -3.84 -3.69
N VAL A 293 5.91 -4.04 -4.34
CA VAL A 293 7.18 -4.34 -3.70
C VAL A 293 8.05 -3.09 -3.77
N THR A 294 8.35 -2.52 -2.61
CA THR A 294 9.22 -1.36 -2.46
C THR A 294 10.66 -1.82 -2.24
N PRO A 295 11.62 -1.36 -3.07
CA PRO A 295 13.02 -1.67 -2.88
C PRO A 295 13.55 -1.17 -1.52
N PRO A 296 14.48 -1.91 -0.87
CA PRO A 296 14.99 -1.56 0.45
C PRO A 296 15.72 -0.20 0.50
N GLU A 297 16.30 0.27 -0.60
CA GLU A 297 17.01 1.55 -0.67
C GLU A 297 16.11 2.79 -0.48
N LEU A 298 14.79 2.63 -0.69
CA LEU A 298 13.81 3.69 -0.49
C LEU A 298 13.28 3.75 0.95
N VAL A 299 13.61 2.79 1.78
CA VAL A 299 13.12 2.69 3.16
C VAL A 299 14.28 2.88 4.13
N ASP A 300 14.16 3.86 5.01
CA ASP A 300 15.25 4.24 5.91
C ASP A 300 15.22 3.44 7.22
N LEU A 301 14.03 3.11 7.73
CA LEU A 301 13.90 2.42 9.02
C LEU A 301 12.70 1.46 9.05
N VAL A 302 12.91 0.27 9.62
CA VAL A 302 11.85 -0.67 9.96
C VAL A 302 11.69 -0.71 11.47
N ILE A 303 10.49 -0.41 11.95
CA ILE A 303 10.13 -0.47 13.36
C ILE A 303 9.39 -1.78 13.61
N THR A 304 9.99 -2.62 14.45
CA THR A 304 9.47 -3.94 14.83
C THR A 304 9.34 -4.10 16.33
N ASP A 305 8.70 -5.18 16.78
CA ASP A 305 8.58 -5.51 18.20
C ASP A 305 9.92 -5.84 18.88
N LEU A 306 10.96 -6.18 18.11
CA LEU A 306 12.32 -6.36 18.61
C LEU A 306 13.11 -5.06 18.70
N GLY A 307 12.59 -3.96 18.13
CA GLY A 307 13.25 -2.68 18.04
C GLY A 307 13.33 -2.15 16.61
N MET A 308 14.18 -1.14 16.45
CA MET A 308 14.38 -0.45 15.17
C MET A 308 15.55 -1.08 14.42
N ILE A 309 15.29 -1.57 13.22
CA ILE A 309 16.28 -2.27 12.40
C ILE A 309 16.28 -1.72 10.96
N PRO A 310 17.40 -1.81 10.24
CA PRO A 310 17.39 -1.56 8.79
C PRO A 310 16.71 -2.73 8.05
N CYS A 311 16.20 -2.46 6.85
CA CYS A 311 15.55 -3.47 6.00
C CYS A 311 16.42 -4.71 5.74
N THR A 312 17.73 -4.55 5.65
CA THR A 312 18.69 -5.63 5.38
C THR A 312 18.84 -6.62 6.55
N SER A 313 18.33 -6.28 7.74
CA SER A 313 18.42 -7.14 8.94
C SER A 313 17.25 -8.13 9.07
N VAL A 314 16.25 -8.07 8.20
CA VAL A 314 15.11 -9.03 8.16
C VAL A 314 15.56 -10.51 8.20
N PRO A 315 16.53 -10.99 7.39
CA PRO A 315 16.96 -12.39 7.44
C PRO A 315 17.73 -12.75 8.72
N VAL A 316 18.26 -11.77 9.47
CA VAL A 316 18.84 -12.03 10.79
C VAL A 316 17.73 -12.33 11.79
N VAL A 317 16.67 -11.53 11.78
CA VAL A 317 15.50 -11.73 12.66
C VAL A 317 14.81 -13.06 12.39
N LEU A 318 14.63 -13.43 11.11
CA LEU A 318 14.07 -14.73 10.73
C LEU A 318 14.90 -15.90 11.29
N ARG A 319 16.22 -15.81 11.22
CA ARG A 319 17.11 -16.84 11.78
C ARG A 319 17.01 -16.95 13.30
N VAL A 320 16.96 -15.84 14.02
CA VAL A 320 16.82 -15.86 15.49
C VAL A 320 15.48 -16.48 15.89
N LYS A 321 14.40 -16.15 15.18
CA LYS A 321 13.07 -16.68 15.48
C LYS A 321 12.89 -18.17 15.19
N ASN A 322 13.45 -18.65 14.09
CA ASN A 322 13.31 -20.06 13.72
C ASN A 322 14.01 -21.01 14.70
N VAL A 323 14.89 -20.50 15.57
CA VAL A 323 15.57 -21.27 16.62
C VAL A 323 14.72 -21.38 17.89
N GLU A 324 13.75 -20.48 18.08
CA GLU A 324 12.88 -20.42 19.27
C GLU A 324 11.52 -21.12 19.08
N GLN A 325 11.22 -21.64 17.88
CA GLN A 325 9.99 -22.37 17.54
C GLN A 325 10.24 -23.88 17.45
#